data_AF-A0A7Y2CLL7-F1
#
_entry.id   AF-A0A7Y2CLL7-F1
#
_cell.length_a   1.000
_cell.length_b   1.000
_cell.length_c   1.000
_cell.angle_alpha   90.00
_cell.angle_beta   90.00
_cell.angle_gamma   90.00
#
_symmetry.space_group_name_H-M   'P 1'
#
loop_
_entity.id
_entity.type
_entity.pdbx_description
1 polymer ?
#
loop_
_entity_poly.entity_id
_entity_poly.type
_entity_poly.pdbx_seq_one_letter_code
_entity_poly.pdbx_strand_id
1 'polypeptide(L)'
;LVGADDFIRGLDQGYATEVGERGDRLSTGQKQLVSFARAILAEPQILVMDEATSSIDTETEQRIQRALARVLEGRTSFVIAHRLSTIRNADRILVIEAGKIVENGTHGELIARKGRYHGLYTQQRLRESTATDEAWHPSGGLPGESLPAES
;
A
#
# COMPACT_ATOMS: atom_id res chain seq x y z
N LEU A 1 -11.88 -1.23 12.56
CA LEU A 1 -12.28 -2.08 11.42
C LEU A 1 -11.43 -1.71 10.21
N VAL A 2 -11.08 -2.65 9.34
CA VAL A 2 -10.14 -2.46 8.20
C VAL A 2 -10.72 -1.66 7.03
N GLY A 3 -11.81 -0.92 7.22
CA GLY A 3 -12.39 -0.06 6.18
C GLY A 3 -13.07 -0.79 5.01
N ALA A 4 -13.47 -2.05 5.21
CA ALA A 4 -14.20 -2.81 4.19
C ALA A 4 -15.72 -2.59 4.22
N ASP A 5 -16.28 -2.16 5.35
CA ASP A 5 -17.74 -2.06 5.55
C ASP A 5 -18.41 -1.11 4.54
N ASP A 6 -17.84 0.08 4.34
CA ASP A 6 -18.41 1.12 3.49
C ASP A 6 -18.62 0.64 2.05
N PHE A 7 -17.61 0.00 1.45
CA PHE A 7 -17.72 -0.49 0.08
C PHE A 7 -18.61 -1.73 0.00
N ILE A 8 -18.58 -2.62 1.00
CA ILE A 8 -19.43 -3.82 1.02
C ILE A 8 -20.90 -3.43 1.07
N ARG A 9 -21.27 -2.44 1.91
CA ARG A 9 -22.64 -1.90 1.98
C ARG A 9 -23.09 -1.21 0.69
N GLY A 10 -22.14 -0.70 -0.11
CA GLY A 10 -22.42 -0.11 -1.42
C GLY A 10 -22.65 -1.13 -2.54
N LEU A 11 -22.45 -2.43 -2.30
CA LEU A 11 -22.76 -3.48 -3.27
C LEU A 11 -24.26 -3.77 -3.33
N ASP A 12 -24.76 -4.21 -4.48
CA ASP A 12 -26.19 -4.48 -4.74
C ASP A 12 -26.88 -5.35 -3.68
N GLN A 13 -26.16 -6.32 -3.10
CA GLN A 13 -26.67 -7.23 -2.07
C GLN A 13 -25.88 -7.11 -0.75
N GLY A 14 -25.12 -6.02 -0.56
CA GLY A 14 -24.32 -5.81 0.64
C GLY A 14 -23.34 -6.96 0.89
N TYR A 15 -23.31 -7.45 2.13
CA TYR A 15 -22.52 -8.62 2.55
C TYR A 15 -22.90 -9.93 1.86
N ALA A 16 -24.12 -10.04 1.31
CA ALA A 16 -24.58 -11.22 0.59
C ALA A 16 -24.18 -11.21 -0.89
N THR A 17 -23.46 -10.19 -1.35
CA THR A 17 -23.02 -10.07 -2.74
C THR A 17 -22.04 -11.18 -3.10
N GLU A 18 -22.38 -11.98 -4.11
CA GLU A 18 -21.44 -12.94 -4.70
C GLU A 18 -20.37 -12.22 -5.51
N VAL A 19 -19.11 -12.39 -5.11
CA VAL A 19 -17.96 -11.69 -5.71
C VAL A 19 -17.30 -12.45 -6.87
N GLY A 20 -17.81 -13.64 -7.21
CA GLY A 20 -17.27 -14.52 -8.26
C GLY A 20 -16.00 -15.26 -7.82
N GLU A 21 -15.39 -16.03 -8.74
CA GLU A 21 -14.13 -16.71 -8.48
C GLU A 21 -13.04 -15.67 -8.17
N ARG A 22 -12.22 -15.91 -7.14
CA ARG A 22 -11.12 -15.00 -6.72
C ARG A 22 -11.55 -13.53 -6.51
N GLY A 23 -12.84 -13.29 -6.29
CA GLY A 23 -13.41 -11.97 -6.07
C GLY A 23 -13.38 -11.05 -7.28
N ASP A 24 -13.40 -11.54 -8.51
CA ASP A 24 -13.21 -10.76 -9.75
C ASP A 24 -14.15 -9.56 -9.95
N ARG A 25 -15.23 -9.45 -9.16
CA ARG A 25 -16.10 -8.27 -9.11
C ARG A 25 -15.57 -7.14 -8.20
N LEU A 26 -14.48 -7.37 -7.49
CA LEU A 26 -13.85 -6.41 -6.57
C LEU A 26 -12.59 -5.83 -7.20
N SER A 27 -12.36 -4.54 -6.96
CA SER A 27 -11.06 -3.92 -7.27
C SER A 27 -9.95 -4.58 -6.46
N THR A 28 -8.70 -4.47 -6.91
CA THR A 28 -7.56 -5.07 -6.18
C THR A 28 -7.46 -4.54 -4.75
N GLY A 29 -7.72 -3.25 -4.54
CA GLY A 29 -7.73 -2.67 -3.20
C GLY A 29 -8.86 -3.23 -2.33
N GLN A 30 -10.07 -3.39 -2.88
CA GLN A 30 -11.18 -4.03 -2.17
C GLN A 30 -10.86 -5.48 -1.81
N LYS A 31 -10.28 -6.26 -2.74
CA LYS A 31 -9.80 -7.64 -2.47
C LYS A 31 -8.82 -7.66 -1.29
N GLN A 32 -7.91 -6.69 -1.23
CA GLN A 32 -6.93 -6.57 -0.15
C GLN A 32 -7.59 -6.25 1.20
N LEU A 33 -8.54 -5.31 1.23
CA LEU A 33 -9.30 -5.00 2.45
C LEU A 33 -10.10 -6.21 2.97
N VAL A 34 -10.69 -7.01 2.08
CA VAL A 34 -11.36 -8.27 2.47
C VAL A 34 -10.35 -9.27 3.02
N SER A 35 -9.18 -9.41 2.39
CA SER A 35 -8.10 -10.28 2.89
C SER A 35 -7.64 -9.88 4.30
N PHE A 36 -7.49 -8.58 4.54
CA PHE A 36 -7.18 -8.04 5.86
C PHE A 36 -8.29 -8.31 6.88
N ALA A 37 -9.56 -8.15 6.50
CA ALA A 37 -10.68 -8.49 7.37
C ALA A 37 -10.63 -9.97 7.79
N ARG A 38 -10.37 -10.86 6.84
CA ARG A 38 -10.19 -12.30 7.11
C ARG A 38 -9.01 -12.58 8.03
N ALA A 39 -7.87 -11.92 7.82
CA ALA A 39 -6.68 -12.08 8.66
C ALA A 39 -6.91 -11.55 10.08
N ILE A 40 -7.74 -10.53 10.28
CA ILE A 40 -8.13 -10.09 11.61
C ILE A 40 -9.00 -11.14 12.29
N LEU A 41 -10.06 -11.58 11.62
CA LEU A 41 -11.02 -12.56 12.16
C LEU A 41 -10.38 -13.90 12.50
N ALA A 42 -9.35 -14.32 11.77
CA ALA A 42 -8.62 -15.55 12.04
C ALA A 42 -7.71 -15.47 13.28
N GLU A 43 -7.43 -14.27 13.79
CA GLU A 43 -6.57 -14.00 14.96
C GLU A 43 -5.27 -14.84 15.01
N PRO A 44 -4.45 -14.88 13.94
CA PRO A 44 -3.26 -15.71 13.92
C PRO A 44 -2.17 -15.14 14.83
N GLN A 45 -1.42 -16.02 15.49
CA GLN A 45 -0.22 -15.64 16.25
C GLN A 45 0.93 -15.18 15.34
N ILE A 46 1.04 -15.79 14.15
CA ILE A 46 2.05 -15.50 13.14
C ILE A 46 1.35 -15.10 11.83
N LEU A 47 1.71 -13.96 11.29
CA LEU A 47 1.21 -13.44 10.02
C LEU A 47 2.33 -13.40 8.98
N VAL A 48 2.07 -13.92 7.78
CA VAL A 48 2.97 -13.79 6.63
C VAL A 48 2.23 -13.03 5.54
N MET A 49 2.85 -11.96 5.04
CA MET A 49 2.23 -11.04 4.10
C MET A 49 3.15 -10.80 2.92
N ASP A 50 2.59 -10.94 1.73
CA ASP A 50 3.24 -10.58 0.48
C ASP A 50 2.62 -9.28 -0.04
N GLU A 51 3.33 -8.17 0.14
CA GLU A 51 2.84 -6.85 -0.26
C GLU A 51 3.15 -6.62 -1.74
N ALA A 52 2.31 -7.18 -2.61
CA ALA A 52 2.38 -6.89 -4.04
C ALA A 52 1.76 -5.51 -4.33
N THR A 53 2.55 -4.55 -4.81
CA THR A 53 2.06 -3.26 -5.31
C THR A 53 1.39 -3.44 -6.68
N SER A 54 0.07 -3.26 -6.73
CA SER A 54 -0.70 -2.98 -7.96
C SER A 54 -1.13 -1.52 -8.00
N SER A 55 -1.45 -0.98 -9.17
CA SER A 55 -2.04 0.35 -9.34
C SER A 55 -3.36 0.45 -8.56
N ILE A 56 -3.31 1.10 -7.39
CA ILE A 56 -4.47 1.38 -6.52
C ILE A 56 -4.59 2.91 -6.45
N ASP A 57 -5.82 3.42 -6.45
CA ASP A 57 -6.07 4.84 -6.29
C ASP A 57 -5.63 5.36 -4.89
N THR A 58 -5.30 6.64 -4.80
CA THR A 58 -4.73 7.25 -3.59
C THR A 58 -5.63 7.12 -2.35
N GLU A 59 -6.96 7.17 -2.50
CA GLU A 59 -7.88 7.08 -1.36
C GLU A 59 -7.90 5.65 -0.80
N THR A 60 -8.03 4.67 -1.68
CA THR A 60 -8.00 3.25 -1.34
C THR A 60 -6.64 2.85 -0.75
N GLU A 61 -5.55 3.41 -1.27
CA GLU A 61 -4.20 3.21 -0.75
C GLU A 61 -4.09 3.61 0.73
N GLN A 62 -4.60 4.80 1.10
CA GLN A 62 -4.58 5.24 2.49
C GLN A 62 -5.42 4.33 3.41
N ARG A 63 -6.57 3.83 2.93
CA ARG A 63 -7.39 2.87 3.68
C ARG A 63 -6.63 1.57 3.92
N ILE A 64 -5.96 1.05 2.89
CA ILE A 64 -5.15 -0.16 2.97
C ILE A 64 -4.00 0.02 3.95
N GLN A 65 -3.30 1.15 3.95
CA GLN A 65 -2.22 1.44 4.91
C GLN A 65 -2.72 1.41 6.37
N ARG A 66 -3.87 2.05 6.65
CA ARG A 66 -4.48 2.02 7.99
C ARG A 66 -4.91 0.61 8.39
N ALA A 67 -5.50 -0.13 7.46
CA ALA A 67 -5.90 -1.50 7.68
C ALA A 67 -4.69 -2.40 7.96
N LEU A 68 -3.62 -2.26 7.19
CA LEU A 68 -2.36 -2.98 7.35
C LEU A 68 -1.77 -2.76 8.75
N ALA A 69 -1.66 -1.50 9.19
CA ALA A 69 -1.16 -1.18 10.53
C ALA A 69 -1.97 -1.92 11.62
N ARG A 70 -3.29 -1.95 11.49
CA ARG A 70 -4.17 -2.66 12.44
C ARG A 70 -4.04 -4.18 12.36
N VAL A 71 -3.82 -4.74 11.17
CA VAL A 71 -3.62 -6.18 10.96
C VAL A 71 -2.32 -6.66 11.61
N LEU A 72 -1.28 -5.84 11.58
CA LEU A 72 0.05 -6.17 12.13
C LEU A 72 0.13 -6.01 13.66
N GLU A 73 -0.72 -5.16 14.24
CA GLU A 73 -0.68 -4.80 15.65
C GLU A 73 -0.82 -6.02 16.58
N GLY A 74 0.13 -6.17 17.50
CA GLY A 74 0.14 -7.26 18.50
C GLY A 74 0.46 -8.64 17.93
N ARG A 75 0.96 -8.75 16.70
CA ARG A 75 1.23 -10.02 16.02
C ARG A 75 2.69 -10.13 15.55
N THR A 76 3.23 -11.34 15.60
CA THR A 76 4.52 -11.61 14.95
C THR A 76 4.29 -11.66 13.44
N SER A 77 4.86 -10.70 12.72
CA SER A 77 4.55 -10.52 11.30
C SER A 77 5.81 -10.55 10.44
N PHE A 78 5.80 -11.38 9.40
CA PHE A 78 6.80 -11.39 8.33
C PHE A 78 6.17 -10.74 7.10
N VAL A 79 6.70 -9.58 6.70
CA VAL A 79 6.16 -8.83 5.55
C VAL A 79 7.23 -8.73 4.47
N ILE A 80 6.93 -9.26 3.30
CA ILE A 80 7.69 -9.00 2.08
C ILE A 80 7.19 -7.65 1.56
N ALA A 81 7.92 -6.60 1.90
CA ALA A 81 7.45 -5.23 1.72
C ALA A 81 7.94 -4.62 0.39
N HIS A 82 7.00 -4.04 -0.37
CA HIS A 82 7.31 -3.20 -1.54
C HIS A 82 7.02 -1.72 -1.27
N ARG A 83 6.37 -1.37 -0.16
CA ARG A 83 6.03 0.02 0.18
C ARG A 83 7.02 0.60 1.19
N LEU A 84 7.44 1.85 0.96
CA LEU A 84 8.38 2.51 1.86
C LEU A 84 7.85 2.69 3.28
N SER A 85 6.54 2.93 3.45
CA SER A 85 5.92 3.05 4.77
C SER A 85 6.07 1.78 5.60
N THR A 86 5.77 0.62 5.00
CA THR A 86 5.88 -0.71 5.61
C THR A 86 7.33 -1.00 5.98
N ILE A 87 8.26 -0.75 5.05
CA ILE A 87 9.70 -0.95 5.27
C ILE A 87 10.21 -0.08 6.43
N ARG A 88 9.87 1.22 6.45
CA ARG A 88 10.40 2.18 7.43
C ARG A 88 9.92 1.89 8.85
N ASN A 89 8.68 1.41 8.98
CA ASN A 89 8.05 1.16 10.27
C ASN A 89 8.34 -0.24 10.85
N ALA A 90 9.11 -1.07 10.16
CA ALA A 90 9.45 -2.40 10.64
C ALA A 90 10.42 -2.36 11.81
N ASP A 91 10.16 -3.18 12.84
CA ASP A 91 11.05 -3.35 13.99
C ASP A 91 12.42 -3.91 13.57
N ARG A 92 12.42 -4.76 12.53
CA ARG A 92 13.61 -5.41 11.99
C ARG A 92 13.47 -5.64 10.49
N ILE A 93 14.53 -5.34 9.75
CA ILE A 93 14.61 -5.51 8.30
C ILE A 93 15.67 -6.56 7.98
N LEU A 94 15.32 -7.51 7.14
CA LEU A 94 16.20 -8.54 6.61
C LEU A 94 16.34 -8.33 5.10
N VAL A 95 17.55 -8.05 4.63
CA VAL A 95 17.84 -7.96 3.19
C VAL A 95 18.31 -9.31 2.70
N ILE A 96 17.62 -9.85 1.71
CA ILE A 96 17.93 -11.15 1.10
C ILE A 96 18.52 -10.93 -0.28
N GLU A 97 19.66 -11.56 -0.55
CA GLU A 97 20.30 -11.59 -1.87
C GLU A 97 20.85 -12.99 -2.13
N ALA A 98 20.57 -13.54 -3.32
CA ALA A 98 20.97 -14.90 -3.72
C ALA A 98 20.63 -15.98 -2.66
N GLY A 99 19.44 -15.86 -2.04
CA GLY A 99 18.95 -16.81 -1.03
C GLY A 99 19.61 -16.69 0.35
N LYS A 100 20.40 -15.63 0.61
CA LYS A 100 21.08 -15.40 1.90
C LYS A 100 20.71 -14.05 2.49
N ILE A 101 20.66 -13.97 3.81
CA ILE A 101 20.53 -12.68 4.52
C ILE A 101 21.88 -11.97 4.44
N VAL A 102 21.93 -10.87 3.68
CA VAL A 102 23.14 -10.06 3.50
C VAL A 102 23.19 -8.87 4.45
N GLU A 103 22.02 -8.36 4.89
CA GLU A 103 21.94 -7.30 5.89
C GLU A 103 20.79 -7.53 6.85
N ASN A 104 20.97 -7.02 8.07
CA ASN A 104 20.05 -7.17 9.18
C ASN A 104 20.18 -5.97 10.13
N GLY A 105 19.05 -5.34 10.46
CA GLY A 105 18.99 -4.24 11.40
C GLY A 105 17.68 -3.47 11.31
N THR A 106 17.62 -2.36 12.03
CA THR A 106 16.54 -1.37 11.92
C THR A 106 16.71 -0.50 10.67
N HIS A 107 15.65 0.21 10.26
CA HIS A 107 15.72 1.18 9.16
C HIS A 107 16.89 2.16 9.31
N GLY A 108 17.02 2.78 10.49
CA GLY A 108 18.05 3.79 10.75
C GLY A 108 19.47 3.24 10.64
N GLU A 109 19.73 2.07 11.23
CA GLU A 109 21.04 1.41 11.14
C GLU A 109 21.41 1.08 9.71
N LEU A 110 20.47 0.53 8.93
CA LEU A 110 20.73 0.10 7.56
C LEU A 110 20.89 1.29 6.59
N ILE A 111 20.15 2.39 6.79
CA ILE A 111 20.38 3.64 6.06
C ILE A 111 21.78 4.20 6.36
N ALA A 112 22.20 4.23 7.62
CA ALA A 112 23.50 4.75 8.02
C ALA A 112 24.67 3.94 7.44
N ARG A 113 24.52 2.62 7.30
CA ARG A 113 25.52 1.72 6.69
C ARG A 113 25.74 1.99 5.20
N LYS A 114 24.79 2.63 4.51
CA LYS A 114 24.83 2.87 3.05
C LYS A 114 25.11 1.61 2.22
N GLY A 115 24.60 0.45 2.68
CA GLY A 115 24.74 -0.83 2.02
C GLY A 115 23.68 -1.13 0.96
N ARG A 116 23.42 -2.41 0.70
CA ARG A 116 22.40 -2.93 -0.21
C ARG A 116 21.01 -2.40 0.13
N TYR A 117 20.65 -2.37 1.42
CA TYR A 117 19.39 -1.79 1.86
C TYR A 117 19.21 -0.35 1.40
N HIS A 118 20.23 0.50 1.63
CA HIS A 118 20.20 1.91 1.27
C HIS A 118 20.00 2.09 -0.24
N GLY A 119 20.66 1.27 -1.07
CA GLY A 119 20.48 1.28 -2.52
C GLY A 119 19.04 0.95 -2.93
N LEU A 120 18.49 -0.15 -2.40
CA LEU A 120 17.11 -0.57 -2.67
C LEU A 120 16.09 0.50 -2.24
N TYR A 121 16.25 1.03 -1.02
CA TYR A 121 15.41 2.08 -0.47
C TYR A 121 15.43 3.35 -1.33
N THR A 122 16.63 3.79 -1.75
CA THR A 122 16.79 4.98 -2.60
C THR A 122 16.11 4.80 -3.95
N GLN A 123 16.28 3.63 -4.59
CA GLN A 123 15.64 3.32 -5.86
C GLN A 123 14.11 3.29 -5.73
N GLN A 124 13.58 2.71 -4.66
CA GLN A 124 12.14 2.68 -4.43
C GLN A 124 11.57 4.08 -4.17
N ARG A 125 12.27 4.91 -3.39
CA ARG A 125 11.88 6.30 -3.15
C ARG A 125 11.79 7.13 -4.43
N LEU A 126 12.74 6.93 -5.35
CA LEU A 126 12.72 7.57 -6.66
C LEU A 126 11.50 7.15 -7.46
N ARG A 127 11.15 5.85 -7.47
CA ARG A 127 9.96 5.32 -8.16
C ARG A 127 8.64 5.89 -7.62
N GLU A 128 8.50 5.96 -6.30
CA GLU A 128 7.31 6.55 -5.67
C GLU A 128 7.21 8.06 -5.95
N SER A 129 8.35 8.78 -6.04
CA SER A 129 8.37 10.20 -6.38
C SER A 129 7.94 10.45 -7.83
N THR A 130 8.47 9.68 -8.79
CA THR A 130 8.10 9.81 -10.21
C THR A 130 6.64 9.45 -10.49
N ALA A 131 6.09 8.47 -9.77
CA ALA A 131 4.66 8.12 -9.87
C ALA A 131 3.74 9.25 -9.37
N THR A 132 4.21 10.07 -8.44
CA THR A 132 3.44 11.21 -7.91
C THR A 132 3.45 12.38 -8.89
N ASP A 133 4.55 12.60 -9.61
CA ASP A 133 4.67 13.64 -10.65
C ASP A 133 3.83 13.33 -11.91
N GLU A 134 3.78 12.06 -12.36
CA GLU A 134 2.94 11.67 -13.50
C GLU A 134 1.43 11.72 -13.20
N ALA A 135 1.04 11.53 -11.93
CA ALA A 135 -0.35 11.66 -11.50
C ALA A 135 -0.85 13.12 -11.49
N TRP A 136 0.07 14.10 -11.54
CA TRP A 136 -0.24 15.53 -11.62
C TRP A 136 0.11 16.09 -13.01
N HIS A 137 -0.79 15.89 -13.97
CA HIS A 137 -0.86 16.71 -15.18
C HIS A 137 -2.12 17.58 -15.12
N PRO A 138 -2.02 18.91 -14.94
CA PRO A 138 -3.16 19.80 -15.09
C PRO A 138 -3.51 19.94 -16.59
N SER A 139 -4.08 18.89 -17.15
CA SER A 139 -4.64 18.88 -18.51
C SER A 139 -6.08 19.38 -18.44
N GLY A 140 -6.24 20.69 -18.30
CA GLY A 140 -7.55 21.34 -18.26
C GLY A 140 -7.39 22.85 -18.22
N GLY A 141 -7.14 23.45 -19.38
CA GLY A 141 -7.22 24.90 -19.53
C GLY A 141 -8.60 25.40 -19.08
N LEU A 142 -8.61 26.46 -18.28
CA LEU A 142 -9.83 27.14 -17.85
C LEU A 142 -10.58 27.64 -19.11
N PRO A 143 -11.87 27.30 -19.31
CA PRO A 143 -12.65 27.87 -20.36
C PRO A 143 -13.13 29.27 -19.94
N GLY A 144 -12.64 30.29 -20.64
CA GLY A 144 -13.30 31.59 -20.74
C GLY A 144 -13.05 32.58 -19.62
N GLU A 145 -11.96 33.35 -19.73
CA GLU A 145 -11.95 34.75 -19.30
C GLU A 145 -11.65 35.62 -20.52
N SER A 146 -12.72 36.11 -21.15
CA SER A 146 -12.66 37.24 -22.07
C SER A 146 -12.21 38.50 -21.31
N LEU A 147 -11.02 38.99 -21.64
CA LEU A 147 -10.54 40.31 -21.25
C LEU A 147 -11.48 41.39 -21.82
N PRO A 148 -11.86 42.43 -21.05
CA PRO A 148 -12.54 43.58 -21.63
C PRO A 148 -11.55 44.39 -22.47
N ALA A 149 -12.01 44.83 -23.64
CA ALA A 149 -11.31 45.82 -24.45
C ALA A 149 -11.38 47.18 -23.75
N GLU A 150 -10.24 47.70 -23.30
CA GLU A 150 -10.12 49.11 -22.93
C GLU A 150 -9.71 49.95 -24.13
N SER A 151 -10.27 51.16 -24.15
CA SER A 151 -10.33 52.14 -25.24
C SER A 151 -9.07 52.98 -25.35
#